data_AF-A0A024WH79-F1
#
_entry.id   AF-A0A024WH79-F1
#
_cell.length_a   1.000
_cell.length_b   1.000
_cell.length_c   1.000
_cell.angle_alpha   90.00
_cell.angle_beta   90.00
_cell.angle_gamma   90.00
#
_symmetry.space_group_name_H-M   'P 1'
#
loop_
_entity.id
_entity.type
_entity.pdbx_description
1 polymer ?
#
loop_
_entity_poly.entity_id
_entity_poly.type
_entity_poly.pdbx_seq_one_letter_code
_entity_poly.pdbx_strand_id
1 'polypeptide(L)' 'MHDIGVTLSSADMENPLNFYKLVKYGTSIDERKKLIYAFIKYYDTLKNDLFNEHETIFTDKMKNTQKLDM' A
#
# COMPACT_ATOMS: atom_id res chain seq x y z
N MET A 1 10.06 1.26 6.70
CA MET A 1 10.15 2.43 5.77
C MET A 1 10.75 2.10 4.41
N HIS A 2 11.96 1.53 4.30
CA HIS A 2 12.57 1.28 2.97
C HIS A 2 11.81 0.25 2.12
N ASP A 3 11.24 -0.79 2.75
CA ASP A 3 10.61 -1.90 2.03
C ASP A 3 9.19 -1.57 1.54
N ILE A 4 8.37 -0.94 2.41
CA ILE A 4 7.00 -0.53 2.07
C ILE A 4 6.97 0.60 1.04
N GLY A 5 7.89 1.58 1.16
CA GLY A 5 7.99 2.69 0.19
C GLY A 5 8.44 2.24 -1.20
N VAL A 6 9.36 1.28 -1.29
CA VAL A 6 9.79 0.68 -2.57
C VAL A 6 8.65 -0.15 -3.17
N THR A 7 7.97 -0.95 -2.35
CA THR A 7 6.81 -1.76 -2.79
C THR A 7 5.69 -0.88 -3.32
N LEU A 8 5.38 0.23 -2.64
CA LEU A 8 4.44 1.26 -3.10
C LEU A 8 4.82 1.82 -4.47
N SER A 9 6.08 2.24 -4.63
CA SER A 9 6.53 2.82 -5.89
C SER A 9 6.46 1.83 -7.05
N SER A 10 6.75 0.55 -6.80
CA SER A 10 6.59 -0.49 -7.83
C SER A 10 5.12 -0.75 -8.16
N ALA A 11 4.27 -0.86 -7.13
CA ALA A 11 2.85 -1.09 -7.30
C ALA A 11 2.21 0.07 -8.08
N ASP A 12 2.50 1.32 -7.72
CA ASP A 12 1.96 2.51 -8.38
C ASP A 12 2.33 2.64 -9.87
N MET A 13 3.40 1.99 -10.33
CA MET A 13 3.75 1.93 -11.76
C MET A 13 3.12 0.75 -12.50
N GLU A 14 3.12 -0.45 -11.90
CA GLU A 14 2.64 -1.67 -12.54
C GLU A 14 1.13 -1.67 -12.72
N ASN A 15 0.46 -1.02 -11.78
CA ASN A 15 -0.98 -1.08 -11.63
C ASN A 15 -1.77 -0.25 -12.66
N PRO A 16 -1.46 1.04 -12.88
CA PRO A 16 -2.02 1.81 -13.99
C PRO A 16 -1.68 1.19 -15.35
N LEU A 17 -0.49 0.60 -15.47
CA LEU A 17 -0.06 -0.08 -16.69
C LEU A 17 -0.92 -1.32 -16.99
N ASN A 18 -1.21 -2.14 -15.98
CA ASN A 18 -2.08 -3.31 -16.11
C ASN A 18 -3.54 -2.91 -16.44
N PHE A 19 -4.06 -1.85 -15.80
CA PHE A 19 -5.37 -1.30 -16.14
C PHE A 19 -5.43 -0.76 -17.58
N TYR A 20 -4.41 0.00 -17.99
CA TYR A 20 -4.29 0.53 -19.35
C TYR A 20 -4.27 -0.58 -20.40
N LYS A 21 -3.49 -1.66 -20.17
CA LYS A 21 -3.47 -2.84 -21.07
C LYS A 21 -4.87 -3.46 -21.17
N LEU A 22 -5.55 -3.69 -20.04
CA LEU A 22 -6.90 -4.28 -20.03
C LEU A 22 -7.90 -3.42 -20.82
N VAL A 23 -7.89 -2.10 -20.64
CA VAL A 23 -8.77 -1.18 -21.38
C VAL A 23 -8.41 -1.15 -22.87
N LYS A 24 -7.12 -1.09 -23.22
CA LYS A 24 -6.64 -0.99 -24.59
C LYS A 24 -6.90 -2.25 -25.41
N TYR A 25 -6.74 -3.43 -24.84
CA TYR A 25 -6.90 -4.71 -25.55
C TYR A 25 -8.33 -5.25 -25.53
N GLY A 26 -9.31 -4.46 -25.06
CA GLY A 26 -10.71 -4.82 -25.14
C GLY A 26 -11.09 -6.03 -24.29
N THR A 27 -10.48 -6.17 -23.10
CA THR A 27 -10.81 -7.28 -22.18
C THR A 27 -12.23 -7.19 -21.61
N SER A 28 -12.72 -8.33 -21.12
CA SER A 28 -14.10 -8.45 -20.64
C SER A 28 -14.39 -7.47 -19.49
N ILE A 29 -15.66 -7.13 -19.30
CA ILE A 29 -16.08 -6.28 -18.17
C ILE A 29 -15.77 -6.98 -16.84
N ASP A 30 -15.88 -8.31 -16.79
CA ASP A 30 -15.64 -9.09 -15.57
C ASP A 30 -14.17 -9.12 -15.16
N GLU A 31 -13.24 -9.23 -16.12
CA GLU A 31 -11.80 -9.10 -15.83
C GLU A 31 -11.44 -7.72 -15.29
N ARG A 32 -12.01 -6.67 -15.88
CA ARG A 32 -11.83 -5.30 -15.41
C ARG A 32 -12.37 -5.10 -13.99
N LYS A 33 -13.55 -5.64 -13.68
CA LYS A 33 -14.11 -5.63 -12.32
C LYS A 33 -13.21 -6.36 -11.33
N LYS A 34 -12.74 -7.57 -11.66
CA LYS A 34 -11.83 -8.35 -10.80
C LYS A 34 -10.56 -7.58 -10.49
N LEU A 35 -9.98 -6.91 -11.50
CA LEU A 35 -8.80 -6.08 -11.31
C LEU A 35 -9.10 -4.92 -10.33
N ILE A 36 -10.18 -4.16 -10.53
CA ILE A 36 -10.57 -3.05 -9.63
C ILE A 36 -10.78 -3.54 -8.19
N TYR A 37 -11.36 -4.71 -7.98
CA TYR A 37 -11.51 -5.27 -6.63
C TYR A 37 -10.17 -5.69 -6.01
N ALA A 38 -9.27 -6.30 -6.79
CA ALA A 38 -7.93 -6.63 -6.34
C ALA A 38 -7.15 -5.37 -5.92
N PHE A 39 -7.35 -4.29 -6.68
CA PHE A 39 -6.81 -2.97 -6.40
C PHE A 39 -7.23 -2.40 -5.07
N ILE A 40 -8.54 -2.30 -4.85
CA ILE A 40 -9.10 -1.74 -3.62
C ILE A 40 -8.59 -2.54 -2.41
N LYS A 41 -8.61 -3.88 -2.51
CA LYS A 41 -8.14 -4.76 -1.44
C LYS A 41 -6.66 -4.58 -1.12
N TYR A 42 -5.82 -4.41 -2.14
CA TYR A 42 -4.39 -4.17 -1.97
C TYR A 42 -4.14 -2.87 -1.19
N TYR A 43 -4.75 -1.76 -1.60
CA TYR A 43 -4.57 -0.47 -0.93
C TYR A 43 -5.19 -0.43 0.48
N ASP A 44 -6.30 -1.13 0.72
CA ASP A 44 -6.88 -1.26 2.06
C ASP A 44 -5.93 -1.98 3.04
N THR A 45 -5.31 -3.06 2.57
CA THR A 45 -4.34 -3.83 3.37
C THR A 45 -3.12 -2.97 3.68
N LEU A 46 -2.59 -2.31 2.65
CA LEU A 46 -1.43 -1.44 2.75
C LEU A 46 -1.64 -0.26 3.69
N LYS A 47 -2.84 0.35 3.68
CA LYS A 47 -3.21 1.42 4.61
C LYS A 47 -3.11 0.96 6.07
N ASN A 48 -3.59 -0.24 6.37
CA ASN A 48 -3.54 -0.81 7.71
C ASN A 48 -2.10 -1.10 8.14
N ASP A 49 -1.30 -1.67 7.25
CA ASP A 49 0.12 -1.97 7.54
C ASP A 49 0.91 -0.69 7.82
N LEU A 50 0.71 0.36 7.00
CA LEU A 50 1.32 1.68 7.21
C LEU A 50 0.91 2.31 8.54
N PHE A 51 -0.38 2.23 8.88
CA PHE A 51 -0.87 2.76 10.16
C PHE A 51 -0.20 2.06 11.34
N ASN A 52 -0.14 0.73 11.32
CA ASN A 52 0.46 -0.08 12.39
C ASN A 52 1.97 0.16 12.51
N GLU A 53 2.70 0.28 11.39
CA GLU A 53 4.14 0.58 11.40
C GLU A 53 4.39 1.96 12.04
N HIS A 54 3.63 2.98 11.63
CA HIS A 54 3.76 4.32 12.17
C HIS A 54 3.38 4.41 13.65
N GLU A 55 2.32 3.72 14.07
CA GLU A 55 1.91 3.64 15.48
C GLU A 55 3.01 3.02 16.35
N THR A 56 3.63 1.94 15.86
CA THR A 56 4.73 1.25 16.55
C THR A 56 5.94 2.17 16.71
N ILE A 57 6.38 2.82 15.63
CA ILE A 57 7.52 3.76 15.66
C ILE A 57 7.25 4.91 16.62
N PHE A 58 6.04 5.47 16.61
CA PHE A 58 5.68 6.57 17.48
C PHE A 58 5.70 6.16 18.96
N THR A 59 5.13 4.98 19.27
CA THR A 59 5.12 4.41 20.62
C THR A 59 6.52 4.16 21.15
N ASP A 60 7.40 3.58 20.33
CA ASP A 60 8.79 3.32 20.71
C ASP A 60 9.58 4.61 20.96
N LYS A 61 9.36 5.64 20.12
CA LYS A 61 9.95 6.97 20.34
C LYS A 61 9.49 7.57 21.67
N MET A 62 8.19 7.53 21.97
CA MET A 62 7.66 8.05 23.25
C MET A 62 8.26 7.34 24.46
N LYS A 63 8.35 6.01 24.44
CA LYS A 63 8.98 5.21 25.52
C LYS A 63 10.45 5.56 25.71
N ASN A 64 11.19 5.78 24.64
CA ASN A 64 12.60 6.15 24.70
C ASN A 64 12.80 7.58 25.24
N THR A 65 11.93 8.53 24.91
CA THR A 65 11.97 9.88 25.50
C THR A 65 11.71 9.84 27.01
N GLN A 66 10.70 9.09 27.47
CA GLN A 66 10.41 8.93 28.90
C GLN A 66 11.56 8.30 29.69
N LYS A 67 12.38 7.46 29.07
CA LYS A 67 13.60 6.91 29.69
C LYS A 67 14.75 7.91 29.79
N LEU A 68 14.79 8.91 28.90
CA LEU A 68 15.85 9.94 28.90
C LEU A 68 15.55 11.08 29.88
N ASP A 69 14.27 11.34 30.16
CA ASP A 69 13.82 12.34 31.14
C ASP A 69 13.88 11.85 32.60
N MET A 70 14.33 10.61 32.85
CA MET A 70 14.41 9.97 34.17
C MET A 70 15.85 9.78 34.61
#